data_AF-A0A7C3D9Y6-F1
#
_entry.id   AF-A0A7C3D9Y6-F1
#
_cell.length_a   1.000
_cell.length_b   1.000
_cell.length_c   1.000
_cell.angle_alpha   90.00
_cell.angle_beta   90.00
_cell.angle_gamma   90.00
#
_symmetry.space_group_name_H-M   'P 1'
#
loop_
_entity.id
_entity.type
_entity.pdbx_description
1 polymer ?
#
loop_
_entity_poly.entity_id
_entity_poly.type
_entity_poly.pdbx_seq_one_letter_code
_entity_poly.pdbx_strand_id
1 'polypeptide(L)'
;MRGRLAADSPGFLFSNSWRSPRSLRFFRRIFRYNTPEKQEGGENMGLSAVIDSIRASDVAQTTDSMELYRTAVFVPSGFAEPPVRLSVLDVPPHQPGGETLVLLHGYAANSSWWRPQIPALAQENRVIALDARGNGLSAQPETGYTTEQLADDVAAVLDDLGVTEPVIVAG
;
A
#
# COMPACT_ATOMS: atom_id res chain seq x y z
N MET A 1 15.46 41.72 26.37
CA MET A 1 14.99 40.34 26.15
C MET A 1 14.50 40.22 24.72
N ARG A 2 14.84 39.11 24.04
CA ARG A 2 14.83 38.92 22.57
C ARG A 2 13.45 38.55 21.98
N GLY A 3 13.29 38.86 20.68
CA GLY A 3 12.36 38.24 19.70
C GLY A 3 11.15 39.12 19.35
N ARG A 4 11.15 40.01 18.35
CA ARG A 4 11.33 39.93 16.88
C ARG A 4 10.10 39.37 16.12
N LEU A 5 9.62 40.21 15.20
CA LEU A 5 8.40 40.15 14.39
C LEU A 5 8.46 39.14 13.21
N ALA A 6 7.27 38.62 12.90
CA ALA A 6 6.63 38.28 11.62
C ALA A 6 7.45 37.80 10.40
N ALA A 7 6.96 36.74 9.74
CA ALA A 7 6.54 36.78 8.33
C ALA A 7 5.79 35.47 7.93
N ASP A 8 4.60 35.66 7.36
CA ASP A 8 3.96 34.95 6.25
C ASP A 8 4.23 33.45 6.03
N SER A 9 3.15 32.66 6.06
CA SER A 9 3.07 31.37 5.37
C SER A 9 1.96 31.43 4.32
N PRO A 10 2.24 31.10 3.05
CA PRO A 10 1.28 31.17 1.97
C PRO A 10 0.20 30.10 2.13
N GLY A 11 -1.05 30.50 1.92
CA GLY A 11 -2.20 29.62 1.98
C GLY A 11 -2.18 28.56 0.88
N PHE A 12 -2.49 27.33 1.27
CA PHE A 12 -3.07 26.33 0.39
C PHE A 12 -4.50 26.06 0.88
N LEU A 13 -5.48 26.34 0.02
CA LEU A 13 -6.90 26.11 0.27
C LEU A 13 -7.15 24.60 0.29
N PHE A 14 -7.36 24.03 1.48
CA PHE A 14 -7.96 22.71 1.61
C PHE A 14 -9.49 22.84 1.46
N SER A 15 -10.05 22.11 0.50
CA SER A 15 -11.50 21.92 0.35
C SER A 15 -12.10 21.28 1.61
N ASN A 16 -13.31 21.73 1.95
CA ASN A 16 -14.04 21.47 3.20
C ASN A 16 -14.67 20.06 3.32
N SER A 17 -14.20 19.05 2.58
CA SER A 17 -14.88 17.75 2.41
C SER A 17 -14.52 16.63 3.41
N TRP A 18 -13.61 16.86 4.36
CA TRP A 18 -13.00 15.80 5.18
C TRP A 18 -13.62 15.64 6.58
N ARG A 19 -14.91 15.30 6.67
CA ARG A 19 -15.63 15.12 7.96
C ARG A 19 -16.40 13.80 8.07
N SER A 20 -15.90 12.71 7.48
CA SER A 20 -16.48 11.38 7.73
C SER A 20 -15.85 10.75 9.00
N PRO A 21 -16.63 10.18 9.93
CA PRO A 21 -16.10 9.50 11.12
C PRO A 21 -15.19 8.29 10.82
N ARG A 22 -15.27 7.71 9.61
CA ARG A 22 -14.40 6.61 9.16
C ARG A 22 -13.02 7.11 8.71
N SER A 23 -12.97 8.22 7.97
CA SER A 23 -11.73 8.84 7.48
C SER A 23 -10.85 9.38 8.61
N LEU A 24 -11.44 9.80 9.74
CA LEU A 24 -10.69 10.30 10.91
C LEU A 24 -9.99 9.21 11.73
N ARG A 25 -10.48 7.96 11.71
CA ARG A 25 -9.79 6.81 12.34
C ARG A 25 -8.57 6.37 11.53
N PHE A 26 -8.69 6.39 10.21
CA PHE A 26 -7.62 6.12 9.26
C PHE A 26 -6.44 7.10 9.41
N PHE A 27 -6.72 8.41 9.51
CA PHE A 27 -5.69 9.45 9.60
C PHE A 27 -4.77 9.34 10.83
N ARG A 28 -5.28 8.87 11.97
CA ARG A 28 -4.48 8.75 13.22
C ARG A 28 -3.51 7.56 13.21
N ARG A 29 -3.63 6.65 12.24
CA ARG A 29 -2.89 5.39 12.18
C ARG A 29 -1.73 5.37 11.19
N ILE A 30 -1.65 6.36 10.29
CA ILE A 30 -0.81 6.30 9.07
C ILE A 30 0.46 7.14 9.15
N PHE A 31 0.51 8.19 9.96
CA PHE A 31 1.62 9.16 9.85
C PHE A 31 2.59 9.09 11.01
N ARG A 32 3.65 8.29 10.84
CA ARG A 32 4.97 8.57 11.42
C ARG A 32 5.82 9.17 10.30
N TYR A 33 5.95 10.49 10.26
CA TYR A 33 6.87 11.15 9.32
C TYR A 33 8.31 10.92 9.77
N ASN A 34 9.11 10.21 8.98
CA ASN A 34 10.56 10.21 9.12
C ASN A 34 11.14 11.31 8.22
N THR A 35 11.93 12.22 8.78
CA THR A 35 12.63 13.25 8.00
C THR A 35 14.00 12.67 7.64
N PRO A 36 14.37 12.52 6.36
CA PRO A 36 15.65 11.91 6.03
C PRO A 36 16.80 12.87 6.39
N GLU A 37 17.64 12.44 7.32
CA GLU A 37 18.94 13.06 7.58
C GLU A 37 19.92 12.56 6.50
N LYS A 38 20.64 13.49 5.86
CA LYS A 38 21.63 13.18 4.83
C LYS A 38 22.73 12.28 5.41
N GLN A 39 22.94 11.12 4.81
CA GLN A 39 24.21 10.41 4.89
C GLN A 39 24.88 10.40 3.50
N GLU A 40 26.08 10.96 3.45
CA GLU A 40 26.97 10.91 2.30
C GLU A 40 27.85 9.65 2.38
N GLY A 41 28.06 8.97 1.25
CA GLY A 41 29.18 8.05 1.03
C GLY A 41 28.89 6.57 1.27
N GLY A 42 28.44 5.88 0.23
CA GLY A 42 28.42 4.42 0.15
C GLY A 42 28.31 3.98 -1.30
N GLU A 43 29.24 3.13 -1.75
CA GLU A 43 29.44 2.75 -3.15
C GLU A 43 28.18 2.12 -3.77
N ASN A 44 27.73 2.68 -4.90
CA ASN A 44 26.56 2.23 -5.64
C ASN A 44 26.80 0.82 -6.24
N MET A 45 26.24 -0.21 -5.61
CA MET A 45 25.93 -1.44 -6.33
C MET A 45 24.74 -1.13 -7.25
N GLY A 46 25.03 -0.90 -8.52
CA GLY A 46 24.05 -0.42 -9.50
C GLY A 46 22.84 -1.35 -9.59
N LEU A 47 21.65 -0.75 -9.58
CA LEU A 47 20.35 -1.41 -9.82
C LEU A 47 20.34 -2.39 -11.01
N SER A 48 21.23 -2.22 -11.99
CA SER A 48 21.36 -3.14 -13.12
C SER A 48 21.81 -4.54 -12.69
N ALA A 49 22.73 -4.68 -11.73
CA ALA A 49 23.25 -5.99 -11.33
C ALA A 49 22.20 -6.83 -10.59
N VAL A 50 21.28 -6.18 -9.88
CA VAL A 50 20.14 -6.83 -9.21
C VAL A 50 19.12 -7.30 -10.25
N ILE A 51 18.89 -6.50 -11.29
CA ILE A 51 17.97 -6.82 -12.40
C ILE A 51 18.52 -7.96 -13.26
N ASP A 52 19.83 -7.98 -13.53
CA ASP A 52 20.48 -9.00 -14.37
C ASP A 52 20.58 -10.39 -13.70
N SER A 53 20.42 -10.45 -12.38
CA SER A 53 20.49 -11.70 -11.60
C SER A 53 19.20 -12.53 -11.62
N ILE A 54 18.07 -11.99 -12.10
CA ILE A 54 16.78 -12.68 -12.05
C ILE A 54 16.60 -13.51 -13.33
N ARG A 55 16.77 -14.85 -13.25
CA ARG A 55 16.51 -15.73 -14.40
C ARG A 55 15.00 -15.87 -14.62
N ALA A 56 14.58 -16.01 -15.88
CA ALA A 56 13.18 -16.22 -16.24
C ALA A 56 12.55 -17.47 -15.57
N SER A 57 13.35 -18.49 -15.27
CA SER A 57 12.94 -19.67 -14.48
C SER A 57 12.58 -19.32 -13.04
N ASP A 58 13.29 -18.37 -12.44
CA ASP A 58 13.09 -17.94 -11.06
C ASP A 58 11.83 -17.06 -11.01
N VAL A 59 11.57 -16.26 -12.05
CA VAL A 59 10.29 -15.54 -12.23
C VAL A 59 9.11 -16.50 -12.33
N ALA A 60 9.23 -17.58 -13.11
CA ALA A 60 8.15 -18.55 -13.31
C ALA A 60 7.84 -19.38 -12.05
N GLN A 61 8.85 -19.84 -11.31
CA GLN A 61 8.65 -20.56 -10.04
C GLN A 61 8.11 -19.64 -8.92
N THR A 62 8.50 -18.37 -8.94
CA THR A 62 7.92 -17.33 -8.06
C THR A 62 6.47 -17.01 -8.48
N THR A 63 6.13 -17.20 -9.76
CA THR A 63 4.79 -16.89 -10.26
C THR A 63 3.72 -17.80 -9.64
N ASP A 64 4.02 -19.09 -9.55
CA ASP A 64 3.13 -20.12 -8.98
C ASP A 64 3.07 -20.05 -7.44
N SER A 65 4.20 -19.74 -6.79
CA SER A 65 4.30 -19.68 -5.33
C SER A 65 3.57 -18.49 -4.70
N MET A 66 3.46 -17.36 -5.41
CA MET A 66 2.79 -16.16 -4.89
C MET A 66 1.26 -16.27 -4.91
N GLU A 67 0.70 -17.08 -5.81
CA GLU A 67 -0.75 -17.29 -5.85
C GLU A 67 -1.25 -18.04 -4.61
N LEU A 68 -0.37 -18.78 -3.91
CA LEU A 68 -0.69 -19.39 -2.60
C LEU A 68 -1.03 -18.35 -1.52
N TYR A 69 -0.52 -17.13 -1.66
CA TYR A 69 -0.79 -16.03 -0.74
C TYR A 69 -1.97 -15.16 -1.19
N ARG A 70 -2.66 -15.53 -2.29
CA ARG A 70 -3.79 -14.75 -2.78
C ARG A 70 -5.06 -15.10 -2.03
N THR A 71 -5.70 -14.06 -1.50
CA THR A 71 -7.04 -14.12 -0.90
C THR A 71 -7.98 -13.12 -1.56
N ALA A 72 -9.28 -13.25 -1.25
CA ALA A 72 -10.31 -12.34 -1.70
C ALA A 72 -10.94 -11.64 -0.49
N VAL A 73 -10.93 -10.31 -0.50
CA VAL A 73 -11.62 -9.48 0.48
C VAL A 73 -12.89 -8.93 -0.15
N PHE A 74 -13.99 -8.91 0.59
CA PHE A 74 -15.26 -8.32 0.12
C PHE A 74 -15.51 -6.99 0.80
N VAL A 75 -15.41 -5.91 0.04
CA VAL A 75 -15.66 -4.55 0.53
C VAL A 75 -17.14 -4.21 0.36
N PRO A 76 -17.85 -3.84 1.43
CA PRO A 76 -19.24 -3.41 1.32
C PRO A 76 -19.38 -2.16 0.44
N SER A 77 -20.30 -2.18 -0.51
CA SER A 77 -20.59 -1.09 -1.45
C SER A 77 -21.97 -0.49 -1.17
N GLY A 78 -22.19 0.01 0.04
CA GLY A 78 -23.53 0.48 0.43
C GLY A 78 -24.61 -0.63 0.33
N PHE A 79 -25.88 -0.26 0.49
CA PHE A 79 -26.98 -1.24 0.53
C PHE A 79 -27.59 -1.57 -0.84
N ALA A 80 -27.26 -0.79 -1.87
CA ALA A 80 -27.88 -0.89 -3.20
C ALA A 80 -26.95 -1.50 -4.26
N GLU A 81 -25.68 -1.73 -3.95
CA GLU A 81 -24.70 -2.30 -4.89
C GLU A 81 -24.14 -3.63 -4.35
N PRO A 82 -23.75 -4.56 -5.24
CA PRO A 82 -23.08 -5.79 -4.82
C PRO A 82 -21.69 -5.48 -4.25
N PRO A 83 -21.23 -6.18 -3.19
CA PRO A 83 -19.91 -5.98 -2.60
C PRO A 83 -18.79 -6.03 -3.63
N VAL A 84 -17.80 -5.16 -3.47
CA VAL A 84 -16.62 -5.14 -4.34
C VAL A 84 -15.64 -6.21 -3.84
N ARG A 85 -15.43 -7.25 -4.65
CA ARG A 85 -14.41 -8.26 -4.36
C ARG A 85 -13.04 -7.72 -4.75
N LEU A 86 -12.12 -7.62 -3.79
CA LEU A 86 -10.72 -7.27 -4.02
C LEU A 86 -9.84 -8.52 -3.95
N SER A 87 -8.92 -8.62 -4.90
CA SER A 87 -7.85 -9.60 -4.95
C SER A 87 -6.63 -9.06 -4.20
N VAL A 88 -6.14 -9.82 -3.23
CA VAL A 88 -5.09 -9.38 -2.31
C VAL A 88 -4.04 -10.48 -2.18
N LEU A 89 -2.76 -10.12 -2.31
CA LEU A 89 -1.64 -10.94 -1.85
C LEU A 89 -1.38 -10.59 -0.39
N ASP A 90 -1.52 -11.55 0.51
CA ASP A 90 -1.20 -11.42 1.93
C ASP A 90 -0.03 -12.35 2.27
N VAL A 91 1.18 -11.80 2.21
CA VAL A 91 2.42 -12.54 2.39
C VAL A 91 2.90 -12.35 3.84
N PRO A 92 2.95 -13.42 4.65
CA PRO A 92 3.45 -13.33 6.01
C PRO A 92 4.97 -13.08 6.01
N PRO A 93 5.51 -12.46 7.07
CA PRO A 93 6.95 -12.31 7.21
C PRO A 93 7.63 -13.67 7.42
N HIS A 94 8.86 -13.82 6.91
CA HIS A 94 9.69 -15.00 7.20
C HIS A 94 10.21 -15.02 8.64
N GLN A 95 10.48 -13.82 9.19
CA GLN A 95 10.88 -13.61 10.58
C GLN A 95 9.96 -12.59 11.25
N PRO A 96 9.48 -12.83 12.48
CA PRO A 96 8.65 -11.86 13.19
C PRO A 96 9.47 -10.62 13.58
N GLY A 97 8.82 -9.45 13.64
CA GLY A 97 9.41 -8.24 14.22
C GLY A 97 9.42 -7.00 13.33
N GLY A 98 9.09 -7.11 12.04
CA GLY A 98 8.93 -5.96 11.15
C GLY A 98 7.50 -5.41 11.10
N GLU A 99 7.28 -4.47 10.18
CA GLU A 99 6.02 -3.72 10.04
C GLU A 99 5.08 -4.41 9.03
N THR A 100 3.86 -3.89 8.91
CA THR A 100 2.95 -4.26 7.81
C THR A 100 3.09 -3.24 6.68
N LEU A 101 3.46 -3.73 5.49
CA LEU A 101 3.57 -2.95 4.27
C LEU A 101 2.33 -3.15 3.40
N VAL A 102 1.70 -2.07 2.98
CA VAL A 102 0.61 -2.06 2.01
C VAL A 102 1.15 -1.49 0.69
N LEU A 103 1.16 -2.31 -0.35
CA LEU A 103 1.67 -1.94 -1.67
C LEU A 103 0.52 -1.64 -2.62
N LEU A 104 0.45 -0.38 -3.07
CA LEU A 104 -0.54 0.13 -4.02
C LEU A 104 0.10 0.26 -5.40
N HIS A 105 -0.41 -0.45 -6.39
CA HIS A 105 0.12 -0.34 -7.75
C HIS A 105 -0.29 0.98 -8.43
N GLY A 106 0.48 1.38 -9.44
CA GLY A 106 0.16 2.53 -10.29
C GLY A 106 -1.00 2.31 -11.26
N TYR A 107 -1.31 3.33 -12.07
CA TYR A 107 -2.37 3.27 -13.07
C TYR A 107 -2.14 2.13 -14.09
N ALA A 108 -3.21 1.44 -14.49
CA ALA A 108 -3.20 0.31 -15.42
C ALA A 108 -2.26 -0.86 -15.01
N ALA A 109 -1.93 -1.00 -13.73
CA ALA A 109 -1.14 -2.11 -13.18
C ALA A 109 -2.00 -3.04 -12.31
N ASN A 110 -1.36 -3.99 -11.63
CA ASN A 110 -1.96 -4.84 -10.59
C ASN A 110 -0.87 -5.32 -9.61
N SER A 111 -1.25 -6.08 -8.58
CA SER A 111 -0.36 -6.58 -7.52
C SER A 111 0.86 -7.36 -8.02
N SER A 112 0.82 -7.93 -9.24
CA SER A 112 1.94 -8.69 -9.81
C SER A 112 3.20 -7.84 -10.05
N TRP A 113 3.06 -6.52 -10.13
CA TRP A 113 4.19 -5.60 -10.31
C TRP A 113 5.15 -5.61 -9.12
N TRP A 114 4.65 -6.00 -7.95
CA TRP A 114 5.43 -6.10 -6.72
C TRP A 114 6.14 -7.45 -6.53
N ARG A 115 5.92 -8.42 -7.43
CA ARG A 115 6.51 -9.78 -7.32
C ARG A 115 8.03 -9.77 -7.13
N PRO A 116 8.82 -8.93 -7.84
CA PRO A 116 10.26 -8.87 -7.61
C PRO A 116 10.68 -8.34 -6.23
N GLN A 117 9.89 -7.46 -5.63
CA GLN A 117 10.20 -6.79 -4.36
C GLN A 117 9.71 -7.59 -3.15
N ILE A 118 8.58 -8.30 -3.29
CA ILE A 118 7.93 -9.05 -2.19
C ILE A 118 8.90 -9.97 -1.44
N PRO A 119 9.75 -10.81 -2.09
CA PRO A 119 10.65 -11.71 -1.36
C PRO A 119 11.62 -11.01 -0.42
N ALA A 120 12.12 -9.83 -0.82
CA ALA A 120 13.03 -9.02 -0.01
C ALA A 120 12.29 -8.29 1.11
N LEU A 121 11.14 -7.69 0.79
CA LEU A 121 10.32 -6.97 1.77
C LEU A 121 9.76 -7.91 2.85
N ALA A 122 9.36 -9.12 2.46
CA ALA A 122 8.76 -10.13 3.33
C ALA A 122 9.78 -10.85 4.23
N GLN A 123 11.07 -10.52 4.19
CA GLN A 123 12.04 -11.10 5.14
C GLN A 123 11.65 -10.80 6.59
N GLU A 124 11.28 -9.55 6.85
CA GLU A 124 10.93 -9.08 8.20
C GLU A 124 9.50 -8.52 8.28
N ASN A 125 8.92 -8.10 7.16
CA ASN A 125 7.63 -7.41 7.12
C ASN A 125 6.50 -8.31 6.62
N ARG A 126 5.27 -8.08 7.11
CA ARG A 126 4.07 -8.59 6.43
C ARG A 126 3.84 -7.73 5.19
N VAL A 127 3.63 -8.34 4.03
CA VAL A 127 3.41 -7.61 2.77
C VAL A 127 2.00 -7.87 2.26
N ILE A 128 1.21 -6.80 2.15
CA ILE A 128 -0.15 -6.81 1.63
C ILE A 128 -0.13 -6.04 0.31
N ALA A 129 -0.33 -6.71 -0.82
CA ALA A 129 -0.43 -6.08 -2.13
C ALA A 129 -1.81 -6.36 -2.74
N LEU A 130 -2.60 -5.32 -2.97
CA LEU A 130 -3.95 -5.45 -3.53
C LEU A 130 -3.97 -5.08 -5.01
N ASP A 131 -4.83 -5.76 -5.76
CA ASP A 131 -5.35 -5.26 -7.02
C ASP A 131 -6.42 -4.21 -6.67
N ALA A 132 -6.24 -2.96 -7.04
CA ALA A 132 -7.27 -1.94 -6.87
C ALA A 132 -8.56 -2.36 -7.59
N ARG A 133 -9.73 -1.91 -7.13
CA ARG A 133 -10.97 -2.04 -7.91
C ARG A 133 -10.74 -1.56 -9.34
N GLY A 134 -11.28 -2.28 -10.33
CA GLY A 134 -11.02 -2.00 -11.75
C GLY A 134 -9.75 -2.64 -12.31
N ASN A 135 -8.90 -3.26 -11.49
CA ASN A 135 -7.60 -3.79 -11.91
C ASN A 135 -7.43 -5.28 -11.57
N GLY A 136 -6.57 -5.95 -12.34
CA GLY A 136 -6.12 -7.31 -12.05
C GLY A 136 -7.27 -8.30 -11.87
N LEU A 137 -7.25 -9.03 -10.75
CA LEU A 137 -8.25 -10.03 -10.39
C LEU A 137 -9.32 -9.47 -9.44
N SER A 138 -9.33 -8.16 -9.18
CA SER A 138 -10.40 -7.48 -8.45
C SER A 138 -11.63 -7.25 -9.34
N ALA A 139 -12.77 -7.04 -8.69
CA ALA A 139 -14.00 -6.66 -9.37
C ALA A 139 -13.81 -5.32 -10.10
N GLN A 140 -14.53 -5.16 -11.22
CA GLN A 140 -14.52 -3.96 -12.05
C GLN A 140 -15.92 -3.34 -12.03
N PRO A 141 -16.33 -2.70 -10.91
CA PRO A 141 -17.64 -2.06 -10.83
C PRO A 141 -17.73 -0.89 -11.82
N GLU A 142 -18.94 -0.54 -12.24
CA GLU A 142 -19.17 0.61 -13.14
C GLU A 142 -18.84 1.96 -12.48
N THR A 143 -18.95 2.01 -11.15
CA THR A 143 -18.75 3.22 -10.36
C THR A 143 -17.87 2.96 -9.15
N GLY A 144 -17.55 4.02 -8.41
CA GLY A 144 -16.90 3.90 -7.12
C GLY A 144 -15.38 4.11 -7.12
N TYR A 145 -14.85 4.93 -8.02
CA TYR A 145 -13.41 5.17 -8.19
C TYR A 145 -12.92 6.49 -7.58
N THR A 146 -13.66 7.05 -6.62
CA THR A 146 -13.16 8.24 -5.89
C THR A 146 -11.98 7.85 -5.00
N THR A 147 -11.09 8.82 -4.72
CA THR A 147 -9.95 8.61 -3.81
C THR A 147 -10.42 8.10 -2.46
N GLU A 148 -11.56 8.57 -1.96
CA GLU A 148 -12.16 8.14 -0.70
C GLU A 148 -12.56 6.66 -0.74
N GLN A 149 -13.16 6.21 -1.85
CA GLN A 149 -13.55 4.80 -2.00
C GLN A 149 -12.34 3.88 -2.18
N LEU A 150 -11.30 4.34 -2.86
CA LEU A 150 -10.03 3.60 -2.95
C LEU A 150 -9.33 3.52 -1.58
N ALA A 151 -9.43 4.55 -0.74
CA ALA A 151 -8.93 4.49 0.63
C ALA A 151 -9.78 3.58 1.52
N ASP A 152 -11.11 3.61 1.37
CA ASP A 152 -12.03 2.73 2.08
C ASP A 152 -11.80 1.25 1.71
N ASP A 153 -11.42 0.96 0.47
CA ASP A 153 -10.98 -0.38 0.05
C ASP A 153 -9.79 -0.88 0.85
N VAL A 154 -8.74 -0.06 0.92
CA VAL A 154 -7.53 -0.41 1.69
C VAL A 154 -7.88 -0.61 3.16
N ALA A 155 -8.72 0.26 3.73
CA ALA A 155 -9.17 0.12 5.11
C ALA A 155 -9.95 -1.19 5.33
N ALA A 156 -10.85 -1.55 4.42
CA ALA A 156 -11.61 -2.79 4.50
C ALA A 156 -10.73 -4.03 4.38
N VAL A 157 -9.69 -3.99 3.52
CA VAL A 157 -8.68 -5.05 3.44
C VAL A 157 -7.93 -5.21 4.75
N LEU A 158 -7.48 -4.11 5.36
CA LEU A 158 -6.78 -4.16 6.64
C LEU A 158 -7.67 -4.69 7.77
N ASP A 159 -8.93 -4.29 7.80
CA ASP A 159 -9.91 -4.77 8.79
C ASP A 159 -10.19 -6.27 8.62
N ASP A 160 -10.42 -6.74 7.39
CA ASP A 160 -10.67 -8.17 7.08
C ASP A 160 -9.46 -9.06 7.41
N LEU A 161 -8.25 -8.57 7.13
CA LEU A 161 -7.00 -9.24 7.42
C LEU A 161 -6.54 -9.12 8.90
N GLY A 162 -7.38 -8.53 9.76
CA GLY A 162 -7.13 -8.39 11.19
C GLY A 162 -5.94 -7.50 11.55
N VAL A 163 -5.53 -6.61 10.66
CA VAL A 163 -4.41 -5.69 10.91
C VAL A 163 -4.90 -4.61 11.88
N THR A 164 -4.33 -4.59 13.09
CA THR A 164 -4.66 -3.62 14.15
C THR A 164 -3.53 -2.63 14.47
N GLU A 165 -2.32 -2.92 14.02
CA GLU A 165 -1.15 -2.07 14.16
C GLU A 165 -1.01 -1.02 13.04
N PRO A 166 -0.19 0.03 13.22
CA PRO A 166 0.17 0.95 12.14
C PRO A 166 0.74 0.21 10.91
N VAL A 167 0.50 0.79 9.72
CA VAL A 167 0.99 0.25 8.46
C VAL A 167 1.78 1.30 7.70
N ILE A 168 2.71 0.86 6.85
CA ILE A 168 3.37 1.70 5.86
C ILE A 168 2.68 1.48 4.52
N VAL A 169 2.30 2.56 3.84
CA VAL A 169 1.76 2.51 2.48
C VAL A 169 2.85 2.95 1.50
N ALA A 170 3.09 2.14 0.46
CA ALA A 170 4.05 2.42 -0.59
C ALA A 170 3.45 2.14 -1.98
N GLY A 171 3.92 2.85 -3.00
CA GLY A 171 3.45 2.76 -4.38
C GLY A 171 4.47 3.26 -5.38
#